data_AF-A0A814YV20-F1
#
_entry.id   AF-A0A814YV20-F1
#
_cell.length_a   1.000
_cell.length_b   1.000
_cell.length_c   1.000
_cell.angle_alpha   90.00
_cell.angle_beta   90.00
_cell.angle_gamma   90.00
#
_symmetry.space_group_name_H-M   'P 1'
#
loop_
_entity.id
_entity.type
_entity.pdbx_description
1 polymer ?
#
loop_
_entity_poly.entity_id
_entity_poly.type
_entity_poly.pdbx_seq_one_letter_code
_entity_poly.pdbx_strand_id
1 'polypeptide(L)'
;MTDGDTVDFKITFFHKFKSLEWDYLTSLSNDKKKLLSHDGRLENYHPSHVLEYGEIFATLFGLKPCTLLAHYEMPEYATGLVEKALKPMFDEFQLEKEGFELWKLKPPLTELYKGGWMFVNKRHKRYSLVKQIFTTTSSSINTVDIGRALGYPLPYGKYTIQYMDDTESKERNTCCVPMVEYKVGEGNFDTIHRHFDQYAKLWQKIGRNLTIDLSEHPSMEKWFMAIKNRQKK
;
A
#
# COMPACT_ATOMS: atom_id res chain seq x y z
N MET A 1 -18.90 -20.24 2.57
CA MET A 1 -19.10 -18.78 2.65
C MET A 1 -19.81 -18.35 1.39
N THR A 2 -20.91 -17.64 1.53
CA THR A 2 -21.54 -16.92 0.43
C THR A 2 -20.69 -15.69 0.08
N ASP A 3 -20.93 -15.06 -1.08
CA ASP A 3 -20.24 -13.82 -1.45
C ASP A 3 -20.45 -12.70 -0.41
N GLY A 4 -21.58 -12.71 0.32
CA GLY A 4 -21.86 -11.79 1.43
C GLY A 4 -20.94 -11.99 2.62
N ASP A 5 -20.81 -13.22 3.12
CA ASP A 5 -19.93 -13.56 4.26
C ASP A 5 -18.47 -13.17 3.99
N THR A 6 -18.06 -13.27 2.72
CA THR A 6 -16.70 -12.99 2.25
C THR A 6 -16.40 -11.48 2.27
N VAL A 7 -17.40 -10.63 2.05
CA VAL A 7 -17.23 -9.18 2.12
C VAL A 7 -17.17 -8.71 3.57
N ASP A 8 -18.05 -9.24 4.43
CA ASP A 8 -18.18 -8.80 5.82
C ASP A 8 -16.91 -9.06 6.65
N PHE A 9 -16.24 -10.21 6.47
CA PHE A 9 -14.99 -10.45 7.20
C PHE A 9 -13.88 -9.51 6.76
N LYS A 10 -13.79 -9.14 5.47
CA LYS A 10 -12.73 -8.26 4.98
C LYS A 10 -12.91 -6.83 5.47
N ILE A 11 -14.17 -6.37 5.59
CA ILE A 11 -14.48 -5.08 6.21
C ILE A 11 -14.13 -5.11 7.71
N THR A 12 -14.45 -6.20 8.40
CA THR A 12 -14.07 -6.37 9.81
C THR A 12 -12.54 -6.39 9.99
N PHE A 13 -11.84 -7.13 9.13
CA PHE A 13 -10.38 -7.17 9.07
C PHE A 13 -9.81 -5.75 8.89
N PHE A 14 -10.36 -4.97 7.95
CA PHE A 14 -9.90 -3.61 7.66
C PHE A 14 -9.92 -2.73 8.91
N HIS A 15 -11.04 -2.67 9.61
CA HIS A 15 -11.17 -1.83 10.80
C HIS A 15 -10.23 -2.28 11.92
N LYS A 16 -10.12 -3.59 12.15
CA LYS A 16 -9.23 -4.14 13.19
C LYS A 16 -7.76 -3.90 12.86
N PHE A 17 -7.32 -4.23 11.65
CA PHE A 17 -5.94 -4.04 11.22
C PHE A 17 -5.53 -2.57 11.31
N LYS A 18 -6.36 -1.67 10.78
CA LYS A 18 -6.14 -0.22 10.84
C LYS A 18 -5.98 0.28 12.28
N SER A 19 -6.77 -0.23 13.22
CA SER A 19 -6.61 0.11 14.65
C SER A 19 -5.28 -0.38 15.19
N LEU A 20 -4.92 -1.65 14.95
CA LEU A 20 -3.68 -2.24 15.46
C LEU A 20 -2.44 -1.58 14.86
N GLU A 21 -2.49 -1.22 13.59
CA GLU A 21 -1.42 -0.48 12.92
C GLU A 21 -1.23 0.90 13.55
N TRP A 22 -2.32 1.63 13.78
CA TRP A 22 -2.28 2.93 14.45
C TRP A 22 -1.69 2.82 15.87
N ASP A 23 -2.13 1.83 16.64
CA ASP A 23 -1.63 1.58 17.99
C ASP A 23 -0.13 1.23 17.98
N TYR A 24 0.31 0.41 17.02
CA TYR A 24 1.73 0.10 16.84
C TYR A 24 2.55 1.37 16.58
N LEU A 25 2.17 2.16 15.58
CA LEU A 25 2.88 3.38 15.18
C LEU A 25 2.95 4.41 16.32
N THR A 26 1.84 4.62 17.02
CA THR A 26 1.78 5.56 18.15
C THR A 26 2.59 5.08 19.35
N SER A 27 2.71 3.77 19.56
CA SER A 27 3.49 3.17 20.65
C SER A 27 5.02 3.20 20.44
N LEU A 28 5.49 3.56 19.24
CA LEU A 28 6.91 3.61 18.94
C LEU A 28 7.66 4.60 19.85
N SER A 29 8.91 4.26 20.19
CA SER A 29 9.81 5.17 20.89
C SER A 29 10.12 6.39 20.04
N ASN A 30 10.49 7.50 20.68
CA ASN A 30 10.82 8.74 19.98
C ASN A 30 11.97 8.56 18.96
N ASP A 31 12.97 7.71 19.25
CA ASP A 31 14.06 7.44 18.32
C ASP A 31 13.58 6.74 17.05
N LYS A 32 12.65 5.79 17.18
CA LYS A 32 12.02 5.11 16.03
C LYS A 32 11.13 6.06 15.24
N LYS A 33 10.38 6.92 15.93
CA LYS A 33 9.54 7.95 15.29
C LYS A 33 10.37 8.94 14.46
N LYS A 34 11.57 9.31 14.93
CA LYS A 34 12.52 10.12 14.15
C LYS A 34 12.98 9.39 12.89
N LEU A 35 13.29 8.10 12.95
CA LEU A 35 13.68 7.32 11.76
C LEU A 35 12.54 7.16 10.75
N LEU A 36 11.29 7.33 11.16
CA LEU A 36 10.12 7.27 10.28
C LEU A 36 9.63 8.66 9.83
N SER A 37 10.24 9.74 10.31
CA SER A 37 9.92 11.07 9.82
C SER A 37 10.80 11.40 8.62
N HIS A 38 10.22 12.14 7.68
CA HIS A 38 10.86 12.45 6.40
C HIS A 38 12.23 13.15 6.53
N ASP A 39 12.46 13.87 7.63
CA ASP A 39 13.66 14.67 7.87
C ASP A 39 14.41 14.32 9.17
N GLY A 40 14.07 13.19 9.81
CA GLY A 40 14.71 12.74 11.05
C GLY A 40 14.25 13.49 12.30
N ARG A 41 13.27 14.40 12.20
CA ARG A 41 12.77 15.21 13.31
C ARG A 41 11.49 14.65 13.92
N LEU A 42 11.39 14.66 15.24
CA LEU A 42 10.26 14.05 15.95
C LEU A 42 8.96 14.84 15.74
N GLU A 43 9.06 16.16 15.69
CA GLU A 43 7.93 17.07 15.46
C GLU A 43 7.25 16.89 14.10
N ASN A 44 7.97 16.32 13.13
CA ASN A 44 7.47 16.04 11.78
C ASN A 44 6.97 14.60 11.64
N TYR A 45 7.13 13.77 12.67
CA TYR A 45 6.54 12.44 12.69
C TYR A 45 5.03 12.53 12.88
N HIS A 46 4.29 11.97 11.94
CA HIS A 46 2.87 11.72 12.11
C HIS A 46 2.54 10.31 11.59
N PRO A 47 1.88 9.45 12.39
CA PRO A 47 1.58 8.06 11.99
C PRO A 47 0.87 7.95 10.64
N SER A 48 0.01 8.92 10.30
CA SER A 48 -0.74 8.91 9.05
C SER A 48 0.12 8.82 7.79
N HIS A 49 1.38 9.28 7.83
CA HIS A 49 2.26 9.28 6.67
C HIS A 49 2.86 7.91 6.35
N VAL A 50 2.72 6.93 7.26
CA VAL A 50 3.37 5.60 7.17
C VAL A 50 2.38 4.47 7.44
N LEU A 51 1.09 4.70 7.18
CA LEU A 51 0.04 3.70 7.28
C LEU A 51 0.02 2.79 6.03
N GLU A 52 -0.10 1.49 6.23
CA GLU A 52 -0.06 0.45 5.19
C GLU A 52 -1.39 -0.29 5.04
N TYR A 53 -2.40 0.02 5.88
CA TYR A 53 -3.73 -0.61 5.81
C TYR A 53 -4.35 -0.53 4.41
N GLY A 54 -4.01 0.52 3.65
CA GLY A 54 -4.45 0.72 2.28
C GLY A 54 -4.01 -0.37 1.32
N GLU A 55 -2.70 -0.56 1.23
CA GLU A 55 -2.11 -1.59 0.39
C GLU A 55 -2.55 -2.99 0.84
N ILE A 56 -2.56 -3.27 2.15
CA ILE A 56 -2.99 -4.57 2.70
C ILE A 56 -4.43 -4.88 2.29
N PHE A 57 -5.33 -3.89 2.41
CA PHE A 57 -6.73 -4.06 2.04
C PHE A 57 -6.92 -4.29 0.54
N ALA A 58 -6.18 -3.56 -0.30
CA ALA A 58 -6.18 -3.78 -1.75
C ALA A 58 -5.70 -5.19 -2.13
N THR A 59 -4.71 -5.74 -1.40
CA THR A 59 -4.25 -7.13 -1.58
C THR A 59 -5.32 -8.14 -1.14
N LEU A 60 -6.00 -7.89 0.00
CA LEU A 60 -7.07 -8.75 0.53
C LEU A 60 -8.28 -8.84 -0.42
N PHE A 61 -8.58 -7.76 -1.13
CA PHE A 61 -9.63 -7.74 -2.17
C PHE A 61 -9.15 -8.25 -3.54
N GLY A 62 -7.87 -8.63 -3.67
CA GLY A 62 -7.31 -9.14 -4.92
C GLY A 62 -7.15 -8.06 -6.00
N LEU A 63 -7.17 -6.78 -5.62
CA LEU A 63 -6.83 -5.69 -6.52
C LEU A 63 -5.31 -5.60 -6.73
N LYS A 64 -4.55 -5.90 -5.66
CA LYS A 64 -3.10 -6.08 -5.70
C LYS A 64 -2.71 -7.56 -5.55
N PRO A 65 -1.60 -7.97 -6.19
CA PRO A 65 -1.00 -9.28 -5.95
C PRO A 65 -0.34 -9.41 -4.58
N CYS A 66 0.26 -8.34 -4.08
CA CYS A 66 0.96 -8.30 -2.80
C CYS A 66 1.13 -6.86 -2.29
N THR A 67 1.47 -6.76 -1.01
CA THR A 67 1.90 -5.54 -0.32
C THR A 67 3.32 -5.76 0.20
N LEU A 68 4.20 -4.78 0.00
CA LEU A 68 5.56 -4.78 0.49
C LEU A 68 5.67 -3.84 1.69
N LEU A 69 6.04 -4.39 2.84
CA LEU A 69 6.27 -3.65 4.07
C LEU A 69 7.78 -3.53 4.27
N ALA A 70 8.33 -2.34 4.10
CA ALA A 70 9.76 -2.09 4.28
C ALA A 70 10.03 -0.61 4.59
N HIS A 71 11.05 -0.34 5.40
CA HIS A 71 11.55 1.01 5.62
C HIS A 71 13.07 0.97 5.67
N TYR A 72 13.75 1.74 4.80
CA TYR A 72 15.20 1.63 4.64
C TYR A 72 15.96 2.09 5.90
N GLU A 73 15.49 3.14 6.59
CA GLU A 73 16.13 3.67 7.80
C GLU A 73 15.76 2.89 9.07
N MET A 74 14.70 2.08 9.01
CA MET A 74 14.20 1.32 10.14
C MET A 74 13.79 -0.09 9.70
N PRO A 75 14.73 -0.99 9.36
CA PRO A 75 14.42 -2.34 8.87
C PRO A 75 13.51 -3.16 9.80
N GLU A 76 13.54 -2.89 11.11
CA GLU A 76 12.68 -3.55 12.09
C GLU A 76 11.23 -3.06 12.10
N TYR A 77 10.91 -1.94 11.43
CA TYR A 77 9.56 -1.40 11.26
C TYR A 77 8.59 -2.48 10.75
N ALA A 78 8.95 -3.10 9.63
CA ALA A 78 8.10 -4.11 9.00
C ALA A 78 7.87 -5.32 9.91
N THR A 79 8.90 -5.74 10.64
CA THR A 79 8.76 -6.86 11.59
C THR A 79 7.82 -6.49 12.74
N GLY A 80 7.95 -5.29 13.30
CA GLY A 80 7.06 -4.83 14.37
C GLY A 80 5.60 -4.71 13.91
N LEU A 81 5.36 -4.10 12.74
CA LEU A 81 4.02 -3.99 12.16
C LEU A 81 3.40 -5.38 11.92
N VAL A 82 4.17 -6.30 11.34
CA VAL A 82 3.70 -7.67 11.10
C VAL A 82 3.37 -8.39 12.41
N GLU A 83 4.23 -8.29 13.42
CA GLU A 83 4.03 -9.00 14.70
C GLU A 83 2.90 -8.42 15.54
N LYS A 84 2.72 -7.10 15.52
CA LYS A 84 1.73 -6.41 16.36
C LYS A 84 0.38 -6.21 15.71
N ALA A 85 0.31 -6.10 14.38
CA ALA A 85 -0.93 -5.85 13.65
C ALA A 85 -1.31 -6.98 12.71
N LEU A 86 -0.41 -7.44 11.84
CA LEU A 86 -0.80 -8.33 10.74
C LEU A 86 -0.96 -9.81 11.15
N LYS A 87 -0.03 -10.37 11.92
CA LYS A 87 -0.09 -11.76 12.39
C LYS A 87 -1.34 -12.05 13.23
N PRO A 88 -1.74 -11.20 14.21
CA PRO A 88 -2.98 -11.42 14.95
C PRO A 88 -4.21 -11.54 14.03
N MET A 89 -4.26 -10.73 12.97
CA MET A 89 -5.34 -10.80 11.99
C MET A 89 -5.22 -12.02 11.07
N PHE A 90 -3.99 -12.42 10.74
CA PHE A 90 -3.73 -13.62 9.95
C PHE A 90 -4.27 -14.87 10.64
N ASP A 91 -4.06 -14.97 11.95
CA ASP A 91 -4.52 -16.07 12.79
C ASP A 91 -6.05 -16.01 13.01
N GLU A 92 -6.58 -14.85 13.40
CA GLU A 92 -8.01 -14.66 13.68
C GLU A 92 -8.88 -14.98 12.46
N PHE A 93 -8.52 -14.44 11.29
CA PHE A 93 -9.29 -14.60 10.05
C PHE A 93 -8.83 -15.79 9.21
N GLN A 94 -7.90 -16.61 9.70
CA GLN A 94 -7.37 -17.81 9.03
C GLN A 94 -6.91 -17.52 7.59
N LEU A 95 -6.20 -16.41 7.38
CA LEU A 95 -5.88 -15.89 6.05
C LEU A 95 -5.07 -16.86 5.18
N GLU A 96 -4.32 -17.78 5.78
CA GLU A 96 -3.65 -18.85 5.04
C GLU A 96 -4.62 -19.73 4.26
N LYS A 97 -5.76 -20.10 4.88
CA LYS A 97 -6.81 -20.90 4.24
C LYS A 97 -7.51 -20.11 3.13
N GLU A 98 -7.56 -18.79 3.28
CA GLU A 98 -8.06 -17.87 2.27
C GLU A 98 -7.08 -17.61 1.11
N GLY A 99 -5.90 -18.24 1.15
CA GLY A 99 -4.92 -18.19 0.07
C GLY A 99 -3.99 -16.98 0.16
N PHE A 100 -3.75 -16.46 1.35
CA PHE A 100 -2.73 -15.45 1.60
C PHE A 100 -1.47 -16.04 2.24
N GLU A 101 -0.33 -15.37 2.07
CA GLU A 101 0.93 -15.75 2.70
C GLU A 101 1.65 -14.52 3.25
N LEU A 102 2.44 -14.73 4.31
CA LEU A 102 3.36 -13.74 4.86
C LEU A 102 4.80 -14.21 4.64
N TRP A 103 5.58 -13.43 3.90
CA TRP A 103 6.97 -13.75 3.61
C TRP A 103 7.88 -12.73 4.27
N LYS A 104 8.84 -13.21 5.08
CA LYS A 104 9.97 -12.38 5.48
C LYS A 104 10.99 -12.39 4.35
N LEU A 105 11.31 -11.23 3.81
CA LEU A 105 12.25 -11.11 2.71
C LEU A 105 13.66 -11.44 3.19
N LYS A 106 14.34 -12.29 2.42
CA LYS A 106 15.73 -12.66 2.65
C LYS A 106 16.62 -11.90 1.67
N PRO A 107 17.84 -11.51 2.06
CA PRO A 107 18.85 -11.04 1.11
C PRO A 107 19.01 -12.05 -0.04
N PRO A 108 19.28 -11.62 -1.29
CA PRO A 108 19.86 -10.32 -1.67
C PRO A 108 18.89 -9.35 -2.37
N LEU A 109 17.62 -9.25 -1.94
CA LEU A 109 16.59 -8.35 -2.52
C LEU A 109 16.87 -6.85 -2.31
N THR A 110 18.04 -6.35 -2.71
CA THR A 110 18.54 -4.97 -2.53
C THR A 110 18.60 -4.51 -1.05
N GLU A 111 19.53 -3.61 -0.70
CA GLU A 111 19.58 -3.07 0.68
C GLU A 111 18.29 -2.30 1.05
N LEU A 112 17.54 -1.81 0.05
CA LEU A 112 16.29 -1.06 0.24
C LEU A 112 15.18 -1.86 0.93
N TYR A 113 15.17 -3.19 0.78
CA TYR A 113 14.10 -4.05 1.33
C TYR A 113 14.60 -5.01 2.41
N LYS A 114 15.79 -4.74 2.95
CA LYS A 114 16.37 -5.53 4.03
C LYS A 114 15.45 -5.51 5.25
N GLY A 115 15.15 -6.70 5.78
CA GLY A 115 14.23 -6.86 6.91
C GLY A 115 12.75 -6.69 6.55
N GLY A 116 12.44 -6.42 5.28
CA GLY A 116 11.09 -6.25 4.78
C GLY A 116 10.25 -7.52 4.84
N TRP A 117 8.95 -7.32 4.76
CA TRP A 117 7.94 -8.37 4.71
C TRP A 117 7.05 -8.20 3.49
N MET A 118 6.46 -9.29 3.01
CA MET A 118 5.40 -9.23 2.03
C MET A 118 4.16 -9.94 2.51
N PHE A 119 3.01 -9.31 2.29
CA PHE A 119 1.70 -9.92 2.35
C PHE A 119 1.25 -10.26 0.93
N VAL A 120 1.01 -11.53 0.63
CA VAL A 120 0.87 -12.02 -0.75
C VAL A 120 -0.46 -12.73 -0.95
N ASN A 121 -1.13 -12.48 -2.07
CA ASN A 121 -2.33 -13.19 -2.50
C ASN A 121 -1.99 -14.27 -3.54
N LYS A 122 -2.04 -15.55 -3.13
CA LYS A 122 -1.71 -16.71 -3.99
C LYS A 122 -2.68 -16.89 -5.15
N ARG A 123 -3.91 -16.41 -4.99
CA ARG A 123 -5.00 -16.55 -5.98
C ARG A 123 -4.93 -15.44 -7.04
N HIS A 124 -4.07 -14.43 -6.87
CA HIS A 124 -3.94 -13.36 -7.83
C HIS A 124 -3.18 -13.83 -9.09
N LYS A 125 -3.63 -13.41 -10.28
CA LYS A 125 -3.05 -13.81 -11.59
C LYS A 125 -1.55 -13.49 -11.76
N ARG A 126 -1.02 -12.57 -10.97
CA ARG A 126 0.40 -12.16 -10.96
C ARG A 126 1.22 -12.84 -9.85
N TYR A 127 0.67 -13.79 -9.11
CA TYR A 127 1.37 -14.46 -8.01
C TYR A 127 2.68 -15.12 -8.45
N SER A 128 2.72 -15.73 -9.63
CA SER A 128 3.94 -16.32 -10.20
C SER A 128 5.05 -15.28 -10.40
N LEU A 129 4.69 -14.08 -10.87
CA LEU A 129 5.63 -12.96 -11.01
C LEU A 129 6.13 -12.48 -9.64
N VAL A 130 5.24 -12.34 -8.65
CA VAL A 130 5.64 -11.97 -7.27
C VAL A 130 6.65 -12.97 -6.72
N LYS A 131 6.37 -14.26 -6.84
CA LYS A 131 7.28 -15.32 -6.39
C LYS A 131 8.62 -15.22 -7.14
N GLN A 132 8.58 -15.13 -8.46
CA GLN A 132 9.79 -14.98 -9.28
C GLN A 132 10.63 -13.78 -8.85
N ILE A 133 10.03 -12.62 -8.61
CA ILE A 133 10.79 -11.42 -8.23
C ILE A 133 11.31 -11.53 -6.81
N PHE A 134 10.46 -11.83 -5.83
CA PHE A 134 10.81 -11.73 -4.41
C PHE A 134 11.32 -13.01 -3.76
N THR A 135 11.50 -14.09 -4.51
CA THR A 135 12.20 -15.30 -4.02
C THR A 135 13.46 -15.62 -4.83
N THR A 136 13.76 -14.89 -5.90
CA THR A 136 14.96 -15.11 -6.69
C THR A 136 16.17 -14.49 -5.99
N THR A 137 17.27 -15.23 -5.93
CA THR A 137 18.54 -14.82 -5.30
C THR A 137 19.45 -14.02 -6.24
N SER A 138 18.92 -13.51 -7.35
CA SER A 138 19.69 -12.74 -8.33
C SER A 138 19.87 -11.30 -7.85
N SER A 139 21.09 -10.77 -7.96
CA SER A 139 21.47 -9.44 -7.49
C SER A 139 20.97 -8.28 -8.37
N SER A 140 20.31 -8.56 -9.51
CA SER A 140 19.97 -7.55 -10.52
C SER A 140 18.46 -7.45 -10.80
N ILE A 141 17.64 -7.43 -9.77
CA ILE A 141 16.20 -7.16 -9.94
C ILE A 141 16.04 -5.65 -10.17
N ASN A 142 15.48 -5.27 -11.33
CA ASN A 142 15.21 -3.87 -11.62
C ASN A 142 13.94 -3.39 -10.88
N THR A 143 13.87 -2.10 -10.57
CA THR A 143 12.75 -1.48 -9.85
C THR A 143 11.43 -1.52 -10.64
N VAL A 144 11.49 -1.60 -11.97
CA VAL A 144 10.31 -1.71 -12.83
C VAL A 144 9.60 -3.06 -12.62
N ASP A 145 10.35 -4.14 -12.51
CA ASP A 145 9.83 -5.48 -12.28
C ASP A 145 9.30 -5.64 -10.86
N ILE A 146 9.94 -5.00 -9.88
CA ILE A 146 9.37 -4.84 -8.53
C ILE A 146 8.01 -4.14 -8.61
N GLY A 147 7.92 -2.97 -9.25
CA GLY A 147 6.64 -2.26 -9.34
C GLY A 147 5.56 -3.04 -10.10
N ARG A 148 5.93 -3.80 -11.14
CA ARG A 148 5.00 -4.70 -11.85
C ARG A 148 4.49 -5.82 -10.95
N ALA A 149 5.39 -6.41 -10.16
CA ALA A 149 5.08 -7.43 -9.18
C ALA A 149 4.18 -6.88 -8.06
N LEU A 150 4.35 -5.62 -7.65
CA LEU A 150 3.50 -4.93 -6.66
C LEU A 150 2.13 -4.48 -7.21
N GLY A 151 1.92 -4.60 -8.53
CA GLY A 151 0.65 -4.27 -9.17
C GLY A 151 0.57 -2.88 -9.78
N TYR A 152 1.60 -2.04 -9.65
CA TYR A 152 1.54 -0.64 -10.09
C TYR A 152 1.43 -0.49 -11.61
N PRO A 153 0.62 0.48 -12.10
CA PRO A 153 0.56 0.80 -13.51
C PRO A 153 1.79 1.60 -13.91
N LEU A 154 2.41 1.23 -15.03
CA LEU A 154 3.55 1.97 -15.62
C LEU A 154 4.67 2.29 -14.61
N PRO A 155 5.23 1.29 -13.90
CA PRO A 155 6.20 1.50 -12.81
C PRO A 155 7.60 1.84 -13.34
N TYR A 156 7.69 2.81 -14.23
CA TYR A 156 8.91 3.34 -14.80
C TYR A 156 8.84 4.85 -14.70
N GLY A 157 9.94 5.55 -14.37
CA GLY A 157 9.94 7.02 -14.35
C GLY A 157 10.22 7.63 -12.99
N LYS A 158 9.95 8.94 -12.89
CA LYS A 158 10.41 9.80 -11.79
C LYS A 158 9.29 10.52 -11.04
N TYR A 159 8.06 10.47 -11.54
CA TYR A 159 6.95 11.20 -10.95
C TYR A 159 6.26 10.33 -9.91
N THR A 160 5.99 10.88 -8.74
CA THR A 160 5.24 10.17 -7.70
C THR A 160 3.75 10.45 -7.86
N ILE A 161 2.93 9.42 -7.73
CA ILE A 161 1.48 9.55 -7.60
C ILE A 161 1.07 8.90 -6.30
N GLN A 162 0.18 9.57 -5.58
CA GLN A 162 -0.38 9.06 -4.33
C GLN A 162 -1.91 8.97 -4.44
N TYR A 163 -2.47 7.90 -3.88
CA TYR A 163 -3.91 7.82 -3.60
C TYR A 163 -4.11 8.13 -2.12
N MET A 164 -5.07 8.98 -1.79
CA MET A 164 -5.20 9.55 -0.45
C MET A 164 -6.55 9.19 0.16
N ASP A 165 -6.58 8.69 1.41
CA ASP A 165 -7.82 8.47 2.16
C ASP A 165 -8.30 9.78 2.78
N ASP A 166 -9.03 10.55 1.98
CA ASP A 166 -9.65 11.82 2.37
C ASP A 166 -10.54 11.70 3.60
N THR A 167 -11.21 10.55 3.75
CA THR A 167 -12.06 10.29 4.92
C THR A 167 -11.19 10.20 6.17
N GLU A 168 -10.06 9.47 6.12
CA GLU A 168 -9.15 9.34 7.26
C GLU A 168 -8.47 10.66 7.60
N SER A 169 -8.05 11.41 6.59
CA SER A 169 -7.42 12.71 6.79
C SER A 169 -8.35 13.64 7.57
N LYS A 170 -9.65 13.64 7.26
CA LYS A 170 -10.69 14.41 7.98
C LYS A 170 -10.98 13.86 9.36
N GLU A 171 -11.19 12.55 9.50
CA GLU A 171 -11.49 11.87 10.76
C GLU A 171 -10.39 12.12 11.80
N ARG A 172 -9.12 12.21 11.36
CA ARG A 172 -7.96 12.41 12.24
C ARG A 172 -7.44 13.83 12.30
N ASN A 173 -8.03 14.76 11.55
CA ASN A 173 -7.54 16.14 11.42
C ASN A 173 -6.04 16.19 11.07
N THR A 174 -5.63 15.43 10.06
CA THR A 174 -4.24 15.37 9.57
C THR A 174 -4.14 15.87 8.13
N CYS A 175 -2.95 16.28 7.70
CA CYS A 175 -2.75 16.83 6.36
C CYS A 175 -3.01 15.79 5.27
N CYS A 176 -2.59 14.55 5.48
CA CYS A 176 -2.63 13.52 4.45
C CYS A 176 -2.54 12.11 5.05
N VAL A 177 -3.19 11.15 4.37
CA VAL A 177 -3.09 9.71 4.64
C VAL A 177 -2.89 9.01 3.30
N PRO A 178 -1.63 8.80 2.87
CA PRO A 178 -1.35 8.04 1.65
C PRO A 178 -1.77 6.59 1.83
N MET A 179 -2.35 6.05 0.76
CA MET A 179 -2.91 4.70 0.71
C MET A 179 -2.13 3.78 -0.21
N VAL A 180 -1.64 4.38 -1.29
CA VAL A 180 -0.79 3.78 -2.28
C VAL A 180 0.08 4.91 -2.79
N GLU A 181 1.39 4.69 -2.80
CA GLU A 181 2.37 5.58 -3.40
C GLU A 181 3.22 4.78 -4.39
N TYR A 182 3.42 5.32 -5.60
CA TYR A 182 4.31 4.69 -6.57
C TYR A 182 4.82 5.69 -7.61
N LYS A 183 5.96 5.34 -8.21
CA LYS A 183 6.55 6.09 -9.31
C LYS A 183 5.95 5.70 -10.65
N VAL A 184 5.72 6.70 -11.49
CA VAL A 184 5.23 6.57 -12.85
C VAL A 184 6.01 7.44 -13.83
N GLY A 185 5.77 7.15 -15.10
CA GLY A 185 6.38 7.82 -16.23
C GLY A 185 5.34 8.59 -17.01
N GLU A 186 5.80 9.35 -18.00
CA GLU A 186 4.89 10.09 -18.88
C GLU A 186 4.05 9.16 -19.75
N GLY A 187 2.83 9.63 -20.05
CA GLY A 187 1.90 9.01 -20.98
C GLY A 187 1.00 7.92 -20.39
N ASN A 188 0.08 7.44 -21.25
CA ASN A 188 -0.91 6.40 -20.92
C ASN A 188 -1.69 6.69 -19.61
N PHE A 189 -2.06 7.96 -19.42
CA PHE A 189 -2.82 8.45 -18.26
C PHE A 189 -4.15 7.73 -18.06
N ASP A 190 -4.77 7.22 -19.13
CA ASP A 190 -5.95 6.35 -19.05
C ASP A 190 -5.72 5.11 -18.20
N THR A 191 -4.53 4.49 -18.27
CA THR A 191 -4.21 3.31 -17.48
C THR A 191 -4.07 3.67 -16.00
N ILE A 192 -3.46 4.81 -15.69
CA ILE A 192 -3.32 5.29 -14.32
C ILE A 192 -4.70 5.67 -13.75
N HIS A 193 -5.54 6.36 -14.54
CA HIS A 193 -6.90 6.71 -14.14
C HIS A 193 -7.77 5.48 -13.89
N ARG A 194 -7.74 4.47 -14.78
CA ARG A 194 -8.45 3.20 -14.56
C ARG A 194 -7.97 2.47 -13.32
N HIS A 195 -6.67 2.51 -13.04
CA HIS A 195 -6.13 1.94 -11.82
C HIS A 195 -6.70 2.68 -10.59
N PHE A 196 -6.67 4.01 -10.57
CA PHE A 196 -7.28 4.82 -9.51
C PHE A 196 -8.78 4.51 -9.32
N ASP A 197 -9.55 4.43 -10.41
CA ASP A 197 -10.99 4.12 -10.35
C ASP A 197 -11.28 2.77 -9.67
N GLN A 198 -10.41 1.77 -9.85
CA GLN A 198 -10.56 0.48 -9.19
C GLN A 198 -10.37 0.60 -7.67
N TYR A 199 -9.39 1.40 -7.23
CA TYR A 199 -9.18 1.68 -5.80
C TYR A 199 -10.31 2.51 -5.22
N ALA A 200 -10.74 3.56 -5.92
CA ALA A 200 -11.84 4.42 -5.48
C ALA A 200 -13.13 3.60 -5.28
N LYS A 201 -13.46 2.70 -6.23
CA LYS A 201 -14.59 1.77 -6.10
C LYS A 201 -14.43 0.81 -4.93
N LEU A 202 -13.22 0.33 -4.65
CA LEU A 202 -12.96 -0.51 -3.48
C LEU A 202 -13.19 0.28 -2.18
N TRP A 203 -12.72 1.52 -2.10
CA TRP A 203 -12.89 2.39 -0.94
C TRP A 203 -14.36 2.74 -0.67
N GLN A 204 -15.14 2.96 -1.72
CA GLN A 204 -16.57 3.21 -1.59
C GLN A 204 -17.31 2.04 -0.93
N LYS A 205 -16.86 0.79 -1.10
CA LYS A 205 -17.48 -0.38 -0.46
C LYS A 205 -17.39 -0.36 1.07
N ILE A 206 -16.43 0.38 1.61
CA ILE A 206 -16.26 0.57 3.07
C ILE A 206 -16.70 1.96 3.52
N GLY A 207 -17.46 2.69 2.70
CA GLY A 207 -17.97 4.02 3.04
C GLY A 207 -16.88 5.10 3.09
N ARG A 208 -15.75 4.91 2.40
CA ARG A 208 -14.61 5.83 2.41
C ARG A 208 -14.37 6.44 1.03
N ASN A 209 -13.72 7.59 1.00
CA ASN A 209 -13.41 8.31 -0.23
C ASN A 209 -11.91 8.34 -0.48
N LEU A 210 -11.50 8.09 -1.72
CA LEU A 210 -10.13 8.31 -2.18
C LEU A 210 -10.06 9.53 -3.09
N THR A 211 -8.95 10.26 -2.97
CA THR A 211 -8.50 11.21 -3.98
C THR A 211 -7.16 10.79 -4.56
N ILE A 212 -6.74 11.46 -5.62
CA ILE A 212 -5.45 11.25 -6.28
C ILE A 212 -4.66 12.54 -6.19
N ASP A 213 -3.46 12.47 -5.64
CA ASP A 213 -2.48 13.55 -5.67
C ASP A 213 -1.60 13.39 -6.92
N LEU A 214 -1.59 14.46 -7.72
CA LEU A 214 -0.86 14.57 -8.99
C LEU A 214 0.11 15.77 -8.97
N SER A 215 0.39 16.34 -7.79
CA SER A 215 1.23 17.54 -7.63
C SER A 215 2.63 17.39 -8.23
N GLU A 216 3.21 16.18 -8.15
CA GLU A 216 4.48 15.87 -8.80
C GLU A 216 4.36 15.57 -10.30
N HIS A 217 3.15 15.45 -10.86
CA HIS A 217 2.92 15.08 -12.26
C HIS A 217 2.04 16.09 -13.04
N PRO A 218 2.55 17.29 -13.36
CA PRO A 218 1.75 18.39 -13.96
C PRO A 218 1.03 18.04 -15.27
N SER A 219 1.65 17.22 -16.12
CA SER A 219 1.05 16.77 -17.39
C SER A 219 -0.22 15.94 -17.16
N MET A 220 -0.20 15.05 -16.17
CA MET A 220 -1.34 14.20 -15.82
C MET A 220 -2.40 15.01 -15.09
N GLU A 221 -2.02 15.93 -14.21
CA GLU A 221 -2.96 16.83 -13.54
C GLU A 221 -3.80 17.63 -14.56
N LYS A 222 -3.16 18.25 -15.54
CA LYS A 222 -3.83 18.97 -16.64
C LYS A 222 -4.81 18.07 -17.40
N TRP A 223 -4.38 16.86 -17.71
CA TRP A 223 -5.22 15.87 -18.40
C TRP A 223 -6.43 15.45 -17.56
N PHE A 224 -6.25 15.22 -16.26
CA PHE A 224 -7.28 14.81 -15.32
C PHE A 224 -8.37 15.89 -15.19
N MET A 225 -7.95 17.16 -15.09
CA MET A 225 -8.87 18.31 -15.06
C MET A 225 -9.66 18.43 -16.36
N ALA A 226 -9.04 18.20 -17.52
CA ALA A 226 -9.72 18.24 -18.81
C ALA A 226 -10.83 17.18 -18.91
N ILE A 227 -10.62 15.98 -18.37
CA ILE A 227 -11.64 14.92 -18.34
C ILE A 227 -12.79 15.26 -17.40
N LYS A 228 -12.49 15.71 -16.17
CA LYS A 228 -13.53 16.12 -15.20
C LYS A 228 -14.44 17.21 -15.77
N ASN A 229 -13.87 18.16 -16.52
CA ASN A 229 -14.64 19.24 -17.14
C ASN A 229 -15.53 18.76 -18.30
N ARG A 230 -15.19 17.66 -18.97
CA ARG A 230 -16.04 17.05 -20.01
C ARG A 230 -17.21 16.27 -19.43
N GLN A 231 -17.05 15.65 -18.26
CA GLN A 231 -18.11 14.88 -17.60
C GLN A 231 -19.19 15.75 -16.92
N LYS A 232 -18.90 17.03 -16.71
CA LYS A 232 -19.85 18.01 -16.14
C LYS A 232 -20.70 18.74 -17.18
N LYS A 233 -20.46 18.51 -18.47
CA LYS A 233 -21.23 19.04 -19.60
C LYS A 233 -22.14 17.96 -20.15
#